data_AF-A0AAJ4DPU6-F1
#
_entry.id   AF-A0AAJ4DPU6-F1
#
_cell.length_a   1.000
_cell.length_b   1.000
_cell.length_c   1.000
_cell.angle_alpha   90.00
_cell.angle_beta   90.00
_cell.angle_gamma   90.00
#
_symmetry.space_group_name_H-M   'P 1'
#
loop_
_entity.id
_entity.type
_entity.pdbx_description
1 polymer ?
#
loop_
_entity_poly.entity_id
_entity_poly.type
_entity_poly.pdbx_seq_one_letter_code
_entity_poly.pdbx_strand_id
1 'polypeptide(L)'
;MGNHRRVYLTDEAWAITPRQPETDERIFPFNSKSISTRFTEWCKFLGVEDLHFNDLRHECISWLFERGWDIPRVAGVSGHTTWSSLQRYTHLSQHEHHDKYEDWFWRPTKKSGG
;
A
#
# COMPACT_ATOMS: atom_id res chain seq x y z
N MET A 1 -19.60 4.12 -13.38
CA MET A 1 -18.38 4.04 -14.21
C MET A 1 -17.29 3.39 -13.38
N GLY A 2 -16.76 2.25 -13.83
CA GLY A 2 -15.73 1.51 -13.10
C GLY A 2 -14.35 2.15 -13.30
N ASN A 3 -13.71 2.56 -12.21
CA ASN A 3 -12.35 3.11 -12.23
C ASN A 3 -11.32 1.97 -12.39
N HIS A 4 -11.39 1.21 -13.49
CA HIS A 4 -10.35 0.24 -13.82
C HIS A 4 -9.09 0.99 -14.25
N ARG A 5 -7.99 0.77 -13.52
CA ARG A 5 -6.70 1.42 -13.78
C ARG A 5 -5.61 0.37 -13.72
N ARG A 6 -4.62 0.52 -14.59
CA ARG A 6 -3.36 -0.21 -14.48
C ARG A 6 -2.49 0.53 -13.46
N VAL A 7 -1.96 -0.23 -12.51
CA VAL A 7 -1.01 0.26 -11.51
C VAL A 7 0.19 -0.67 -11.50
N TYR A 8 1.33 -0.16 -11.08
CA TYR A 8 2.52 -0.98 -10.83
C TYR A 8 2.44 -1.56 -9.42
N LEU A 9 2.76 -2.86 -9.30
CA LEU A 9 2.98 -3.49 -8.01
C LEU A 9 4.46 -3.40 -7.67
N THR A 10 4.77 -2.99 -6.44
CA THR A 10 6.13 -3.10 -5.92
C THR A 10 6.45 -4.55 -5.58
N ASP A 11 7.72 -4.88 -5.41
CA ASP A 11 8.14 -6.24 -5.06
C ASP A 11 7.52 -6.70 -3.72
N GLU A 12 7.40 -5.79 -2.77
CA GLU A 12 6.80 -6.02 -1.46
C GLU A 12 5.29 -6.32 -1.59
N ALA A 13 4.58 -5.61 -2.47
CA ALA A 13 3.17 -5.87 -2.76
C ALA A 13 2.98 -7.21 -3.51
N TRP A 14 3.84 -7.50 -4.49
CA TRP A 14 3.82 -8.76 -5.23
C TRP A 14 4.03 -9.97 -4.30
N ALA A 15 4.93 -9.86 -3.32
CA ALA A 15 5.21 -10.90 -2.35
C ALA A 15 3.98 -11.29 -1.48
N ILE A 16 2.96 -10.44 -1.39
CA ILE A 16 1.71 -10.70 -0.64
C ILE A 16 0.73 -11.57 -1.45
N THR A 17 0.71 -11.44 -2.78
CA THR A 17 -0.16 -12.20 -3.69
C THR A 17 -0.11 -13.72 -3.44
N PRO A 18 1.06 -14.40 -3.44
CA PRO A 18 1.12 -15.85 -3.24
C PRO A 18 0.75 -16.30 -1.82
N ARG A 19 0.55 -15.38 -0.88
CA ARG A 19 0.16 -15.72 0.51
C ARG A 19 -1.35 -15.80 0.67
N GLN A 20 -2.11 -15.25 -0.28
CA GLN A 20 -3.56 -15.22 -0.20
C GLN A 20 -4.15 -16.64 -0.36
N PRO A 21 -5.37 -16.88 0.16
CA PRO A 21 -6.08 -18.12 -0.09
C PRO A 21 -6.61 -18.17 -1.53
N GLU A 22 -6.40 -19.29 -2.21
CA GLU A 22 -6.86 -19.53 -3.59
C GLU A 22 -8.29 -20.10 -3.59
N THR A 23 -9.23 -19.36 -3.01
CA THR A 23 -10.64 -19.79 -2.87
C THR A 23 -11.59 -19.15 -3.87
N ASP A 24 -11.11 -18.22 -4.69
CA ASP A 24 -11.88 -17.37 -5.60
C ASP A 24 -10.97 -16.94 -6.77
N GLU A 25 -11.53 -16.39 -7.84
CA GLU A 25 -10.77 -15.80 -8.96
C GLU A 25 -9.99 -14.53 -8.58
N ARG A 26 -10.40 -13.87 -7.49
CA ARG A 26 -9.76 -12.65 -6.98
C ARG A 26 -8.55 -13.00 -6.12
N ILE A 27 -7.45 -12.26 -6.30
CA ILE A 27 -6.25 -12.32 -5.42
C ILE A 27 -6.65 -12.13 -3.95
N PHE A 28 -7.56 -11.19 -3.68
CA PHE A 28 -8.09 -10.93 -2.34
C PHE A 28 -9.59 -11.26 -2.32
N PRO A 29 -9.99 -12.45 -1.82
CA PRO A 29 -11.39 -12.90 -1.82
C PRO A 29 -12.22 -12.27 -0.69
N PHE A 30 -12.10 -10.95 -0.51
CA PHE A 30 -12.78 -10.21 0.56
C PHE A 30 -13.85 -9.25 0.01
N ASN A 31 -14.85 -8.94 0.84
CA ASN A 31 -15.84 -7.93 0.50
C ASN A 31 -15.26 -6.52 0.72
N SER A 32 -15.05 -5.80 -0.38
CA SER A 32 -14.47 -4.44 -0.37
C SER A 32 -15.22 -3.46 0.52
N LYS A 33 -16.54 -3.61 0.67
CA LYS A 33 -17.36 -2.73 1.53
C LYS A 33 -17.10 -2.94 3.02
N SER A 34 -16.55 -4.09 3.40
CA SER A 34 -16.34 -4.47 4.81
C SER A 34 -14.92 -4.18 5.32
N ILE A 35 -13.95 -3.95 4.43
CA ILE A 35 -12.54 -3.84 4.80
C ILE A 35 -12.30 -2.63 5.70
N SER A 36 -12.80 -1.46 5.32
CA SER A 36 -12.63 -0.23 6.12
C SER A 36 -13.26 -0.37 7.51
N THR A 37 -14.46 -0.93 7.60
CA THR A 37 -15.14 -1.17 8.88
C THR A 37 -14.33 -2.09 9.78
N ARG A 38 -13.90 -3.25 9.25
CA ARG A 38 -13.10 -4.22 10.01
C ARG A 38 -11.74 -3.65 10.44
N PHE A 39 -11.12 -2.84 9.58
CA PHE A 39 -9.88 -2.16 9.91
C PHE A 39 -10.06 -1.22 11.11
N THR A 40 -11.12 -0.40 11.10
CA THR A 40 -11.45 0.48 12.22
C THR A 40 -11.77 -0.30 13.49
N GLU A 41 -12.50 -1.42 13.40
CA GLU A 41 -12.77 -2.30 14.55
C GLU A 41 -11.49 -2.89 15.13
N TRP A 42 -10.54 -3.32 14.29
CA TRP A 42 -9.25 -3.84 14.74
C TRP A 42 -8.37 -2.76 15.37
N CYS A 43 -8.36 -1.54 14.83
CA CYS A 43 -7.64 -0.43 15.45
C CYS A 43 -8.17 -0.17 16.87
N LYS A 44 -9.49 -0.13 17.05
CA LYS A 44 -10.11 -0.01 18.38
C LYS A 44 -9.76 -1.16 19.31
N PHE A 45 -9.82 -2.39 18.81
CA PHE A 45 -9.48 -3.59 19.60
C PHE A 45 -8.02 -3.57 20.08
N LEU A 46 -7.10 -3.08 19.24
CA LEU A 46 -5.67 -2.98 19.55
C LEU A 46 -5.29 -1.69 20.29
N GLY A 47 -6.24 -0.78 20.54
CA GLY A 47 -5.97 0.52 21.17
C GLY A 47 -5.18 1.49 20.28
N VAL A 48 -5.21 1.31 18.96
CA VAL A 48 -4.62 2.24 18.00
C VAL A 48 -5.58 3.39 17.76
N GLU A 49 -5.15 4.59 18.12
CA GLU A 49 -5.92 5.83 17.96
C GLU A 49 -5.58 6.52 16.63
N ASP A 50 -6.58 7.22 16.07
CA ASP A 50 -6.44 8.09 14.89
C ASP A 50 -5.84 7.44 13.63
N LEU A 51 -6.03 6.13 13.43
CA LEU A 51 -5.61 5.41 12.22
C LEU A 51 -6.80 4.93 11.39
N HIS A 52 -6.87 5.34 10.13
CA HIS A 52 -7.90 4.96 9.16
C HIS A 52 -7.32 4.15 8.01
N PHE A 53 -8.16 3.37 7.33
CA PHE A 53 -7.71 2.51 6.24
C PHE A 53 -7.10 3.30 5.06
N ASN A 54 -7.57 4.52 4.80
CA ASN A 54 -7.01 5.38 3.75
C ASN A 54 -5.62 5.93 4.10
N ASP A 55 -5.27 5.97 5.39
CA ASP A 55 -3.95 6.43 5.83
C ASP A 55 -2.85 5.47 5.38
N LEU A 56 -3.17 4.19 5.15
CA LEU A 56 -2.25 3.23 4.53
C LEU A 56 -1.83 3.66 3.11
N ARG A 57 -2.74 4.28 2.35
CA ARG A 57 -2.41 4.82 1.03
C ARG A 57 -1.55 6.09 1.17
N HIS A 58 -1.86 6.94 2.14
CA HIS A 58 -1.04 8.13 2.42
C HIS A 58 0.38 7.74 2.84
N GLU A 59 0.51 6.73 3.68
CA GLU A 59 1.78 6.18 4.12
C GLU A 59 2.58 5.56 2.97
N CYS A 60 1.94 4.77 2.11
CA CYS A 60 2.60 4.23 0.92
C CYS A 60 3.20 5.34 0.04
N ILE A 61 2.48 6.45 -0.14
CA ILE A 61 2.96 7.59 -0.92
C ILE A 61 4.16 8.25 -0.23
N SER A 62 4.05 8.55 1.06
CA SER A 62 5.15 9.13 1.84
C SER A 62 6.40 8.25 1.76
N TRP A 63 6.25 6.96 2.01
CA TRP A 63 7.33 5.98 1.96
C TRP A 63 8.03 5.92 0.60
N LEU A 64 7.28 5.93 -0.51
CA LEU A 64 7.89 5.94 -1.84
C LEU A 64 8.67 7.23 -2.10
N PHE A 65 8.20 8.39 -1.63
CA PHE A 65 8.95 9.64 -1.73
C PHE A 65 10.20 9.66 -0.85
N GLU A 66 10.14 9.10 0.35
CA GLU A 66 11.29 8.93 1.25
C GLU A 66 12.36 8.03 0.61
N ARG A 67 11.95 7.00 -0.14
CA ARG A 67 12.85 6.16 -0.97
C ARG A 67 13.37 6.86 -2.23
N GLY A 68 13.04 8.13 -2.44
CA GLY A 68 13.49 8.92 -3.60
C GLY A 68 12.77 8.62 -4.91
N TRP A 69 11.56 8.05 -4.86
CA TRP A 69 10.79 7.85 -6.08
C TRP A 69 10.27 9.18 -6.63
N ASP A 70 10.26 9.30 -7.95
CA ASP A 70 9.70 10.45 -8.63
C ASP A 70 8.16 10.39 -8.69
N ILE A 71 7.56 11.55 -8.93
CA ILE A 71 6.11 11.73 -8.97
C ILE A 71 5.44 10.76 -9.96
N PRO A 72 5.93 10.58 -11.22
CA PRO A 72 5.33 9.63 -12.15
C PRO A 72 5.31 8.19 -11.63
N ARG A 73 6.40 7.71 -11.01
CA ARG A 73 6.44 6.34 -10.45
C ARG A 73 5.50 6.19 -9.26
N VAL A 74 5.47 7.17 -8.35
CA VAL A 74 4.55 7.18 -7.20
C VAL A 74 3.08 7.18 -7.67
N ALA A 75 2.75 7.98 -8.69
CA ALA A 75 1.40 7.99 -9.27
C ALA A 75 1.05 6.63 -9.89
N GLY A 76 2.01 5.99 -10.56
CA GLY A 76 1.85 4.68 -11.17
C GLY A 76 1.56 3.56 -10.16
N VAL A 77 2.13 3.61 -8.95
CA VAL A 77 1.84 2.64 -7.87
C VAL A 77 0.54 2.99 -7.15
N SER A 78 0.36 4.26 -6.77
CA SER A 78 -0.77 4.70 -5.95
C SER A 78 -2.10 4.85 -6.71
N GLY A 79 -2.06 4.85 -8.06
CA GLY A 79 -3.24 4.98 -8.92
C GLY A 79 -3.81 6.40 -9.03
N HIS A 80 -3.04 7.43 -8.65
CA HIS A 80 -3.46 8.83 -8.76
C HIS A 80 -3.40 9.31 -10.21
N THR A 81 -4.47 9.96 -10.67
CA THR A 81 -4.51 10.60 -12.00
C THR A 81 -3.97 12.01 -12.03
N THR A 82 -4.13 12.71 -10.91
CA THR A 82 -3.92 14.14 -10.87
C THR A 82 -2.77 14.44 -9.93
N TRP A 83 -1.80 15.16 -10.48
CA TRP A 83 -0.59 15.57 -9.80
C TRP A 83 -0.84 16.39 -8.52
N SER A 84 -1.93 17.17 -8.49
CA SER A 84 -2.29 18.03 -7.36
C SER A 84 -2.43 17.28 -6.04
N SER A 85 -2.86 16.01 -6.05
CA SER A 85 -2.96 15.19 -4.84
C SER A 85 -1.61 14.72 -4.29
N LEU A 86 -0.56 14.72 -5.12
CA LEU A 86 0.80 14.31 -4.77
C LEU A 86 1.69 15.50 -4.39
N GLN A 87 1.32 16.72 -4.78
CA GLN A 87 2.13 17.93 -4.53
C GLN A 87 2.47 18.16 -3.05
N ARG A 88 1.59 17.75 -2.12
CA ARG A 88 1.86 17.86 -0.67
C ARG A 88 3.07 17.04 -0.20
N TYR A 89 3.48 16.01 -0.94
CA TYR A 89 4.57 15.12 -0.58
C TYR A 89 5.92 15.51 -1.19
N THR A 90 5.97 16.54 -2.05
CA THR A 90 7.22 16.97 -2.70
C THR A 90 8.25 17.54 -1.74
N HIS A 91 7.82 17.95 -0.54
CA HIS A 91 8.75 18.35 0.51
C HIS A 91 9.59 17.15 1.00
N LEU A 92 9.02 15.93 0.99
CA LEU A 92 9.72 14.71 1.40
C LEU A 92 10.82 14.32 0.41
N SER A 93 10.66 14.62 -0.89
CA SER A 93 11.70 14.35 -1.88
C SER A 93 12.94 15.27 -1.78
N GLN A 94 12.89 16.30 -0.93
CA GLN A 94 14.03 17.21 -0.70
C GLN A 94 14.90 16.79 0.50
N HIS A 95 14.47 15.80 1.27
CA HIS A 95 15.24 15.22 2.36
C HIS A 95 16.12 14.07 1.86
N GLU A 96 17.13 13.71 2.66
CA GLU A 96 17.98 12.56 2.40
C GLU A 96 17.13 11.29 2.26
N HIS A 97 17.34 10.57 1.17
CA HIS A 97 16.57 9.37 0.87
C HIS A 97 16.91 8.28 1.86
N HIS A 98 15.89 7.73 2.50
CA HIS A 98 16.03 6.59 3.40
C HIS A 98 14.82 5.68 3.25
N ASP A 99 15.04 4.37 3.40
CA ASP A 99 13.96 3.40 3.41
C ASP A 99 13.63 3.02 4.86
N LYS A 100 12.55 3.63 5.38
CA LYS A 100 12.00 3.34 6.72
C LYS A 100 11.82 1.84 7.00
N TYR A 101 11.56 1.04 5.97
CA TYR A 101 11.24 -0.38 6.09
C TYR A 101 12.36 -1.28 5.55
N GLU A 102 13.58 -0.76 5.36
CA GLU A 102 14.74 -1.55 4.89
C GLU A 102 14.96 -2.80 5.76
N ASP A 103 14.92 -2.62 7.09
CA ASP A 103 15.10 -3.69 8.07
C ASP A 103 13.78 -4.37 8.49
N TRP A 104 12.67 -4.05 7.84
CA TRP A 104 11.38 -4.61 8.24
C TRP A 104 11.31 -6.09 7.86
N PHE A 105 11.11 -6.95 8.86
CA PHE A 105 10.92 -8.37 8.63
C PHE A 105 9.53 -8.64 8.02
N TRP A 106 9.47 -8.59 6.69
CA TRP A 106 8.31 -9.03 5.95
C TRP A 106 8.07 -10.52 6.23
N ARG A 107 6.83 -10.89 6.56
CA ARG A 107 6.46 -12.30 6.76
C ARG A 107 7.01 -13.13 5.57
N PRO A 108 7.54 -14.34 5.79
CA PRO A 108 8.05 -15.14 4.69
C PRO A 108 6.93 -15.45 3.69
N THR A 109 7.27 -15.42 2.40
CA THR A 109 6.40 -15.99 1.36
C THR A 109 6.17 -17.46 1.68
N LYS A 110 4.96 -17.99 1.43
CA LYS A 110 4.75 -19.44 1.44
C LYS A 110 5.84 -20.03 0.52
N LYS A 111 6.67 -20.95 1.04
CA LYS A 111 7.57 -21.72 0.16
C LYS A 111 6.66 -22.36 -0.89
N SER A 112 6.93 -22.13 -2.17
CA SER A 112 6.42 -22.99 -3.21
C SER A 112 6.90 -24.40 -2.86
N GLY A 113 5.99 -25.26 -2.41
CA GLY A 113 6.26 -26.69 -2.35
C GLY A 113 6.45 -27.15 -3.79
N GLY A 114 7.68 -27.55 -4.13
CA GLY A 114 8.11 -28.00 -5.44
C GLY A 114 9.62 -28.17 -5.43
#